data_AF-A0A8T5MXF6-F1
#
_entry.id   AF-A0A8T5MXF6-F1
#
_cell.length_a   1.000
_cell.length_b   1.000
_cell.length_c   1.000
_cell.angle_alpha   90.00
_cell.angle_beta   90.00
_cell.angle_gamma   90.00
#
_symmetry.space_group_name_H-M   'P 1'
#
loop_
_entity.id
_entity.type
_entity.pdbx_description
1 polymer ?
#
loop_
_entity_poly.entity_id
_entity_poly.type
_entity_poly.pdbx_seq_one_letter_code
_entity_poly.pdbx_strand_id
1 'polypeptide(L)'
;MFGLSNNVVIVFGVTGVVVLILIILFMSYYRTIITIANFAYPNAKLKAIGNPFINKEQLLELLESRSVSEVLSKIEGEGYKIENGNIEYSLDKNLIGQMKTLTNSMPEGVRPLFDAYLTKFDVNHLKKIIRMKNRGVEKDEILRKVLPVKNLTSELISDLADAKDVETMVSMLKETYFNDAFKTEEHNGFLELMLDKYAYEKLRSATLKVDVDVARAVSMFVGRYADIMNLKILIRSRKMGYSSDVLETFLVGKGREMAEWKLHEMSLAT
;
A
#
# COMPACT_ATOMS: atom_id res chain seq x y z
N MET A 1 -13.76 -51.91 -38.63
CA MET A 1 -13.10 -51.82 -37.31
C MET A 1 -11.61 -51.88 -37.57
N PHE A 2 -10.88 -50.78 -37.40
CA PHE A 2 -9.49 -50.65 -37.86
C PHE A 2 -8.58 -51.69 -37.17
N GLY A 3 -8.06 -52.64 -37.95
CA GLY A 3 -7.13 -53.68 -37.51
C GLY A 3 -5.73 -53.12 -37.29
N LEU A 4 -5.58 -52.18 -36.36
CA LEU A 4 -4.29 -51.65 -35.95
C LEU A 4 -3.65 -52.66 -34.97
N SER A 5 -2.37 -52.96 -35.19
CA SER A 5 -1.62 -53.78 -34.22
C SER A 5 -1.53 -53.03 -32.88
N ASN A 6 -1.52 -53.77 -31.75
CA ASN A 6 -1.42 -53.18 -30.41
C ASN A 6 -0.26 -52.17 -30.29
N ASN A 7 0.85 -52.42 -30.97
CA ASN A 7 2.00 -51.52 -30.99
C ASN A 7 1.67 -50.15 -31.58
N VAL A 8 0.87 -50.10 -32.66
CA VAL A 8 0.48 -48.84 -33.30
C VAL A 8 -0.45 -48.04 -32.40
N VAL A 9 -1.39 -48.69 -31.72
CA VAL A 9 -2.28 -48.05 -30.74
C VAL A 9 -1.48 -47.45 -29.57
N ILE A 10 -0.48 -48.18 -29.05
CA ILE A 10 0.39 -47.69 -27.98
C ILE A 10 1.20 -46.47 -28.45
N VAL A 11 1.77 -46.50 -29.66
CA VAL A 11 2.55 -45.37 -30.22
C VAL A 11 1.70 -44.11 -30.38
N PHE A 12 0.47 -44.23 -30.90
CA PHE A 12 -0.44 -43.08 -30.98
C PHE A 12 -0.83 -42.56 -29.60
N GLY A 13 -1.07 -43.44 -28.64
CA GLY A 13 -1.35 -43.05 -27.24
C GLY A 13 -0.20 -42.27 -26.62
N VAL A 14 1.03 -42.78 -26.72
CA VAL A 14 2.24 -42.11 -26.20
C VAL A 14 2.46 -40.78 -26.91
N THR A 15 2.31 -40.72 -28.24
CA THR A 15 2.46 -39.48 -29.01
C THR A 15 1.43 -38.43 -28.60
N GLY A 16 0.17 -38.83 -28.41
CA GLY A 16 -0.88 -37.94 -27.92
C GLY A 16 -0.58 -37.38 -26.53
N VAL A 17 -0.07 -38.21 -25.61
CA VAL A 17 0.35 -37.77 -24.27
C VAL A 17 1.52 -36.79 -24.36
N VAL A 18 2.53 -37.05 -25.19
CA VAL A 18 3.66 -36.13 -25.38
C VAL A 18 3.21 -34.80 -25.94
N VAL A 19 2.33 -34.79 -26.95
CA VAL A 19 1.76 -33.56 -27.52
C VAL A 19 0.98 -32.78 -26.47
N LEU A 20 0.16 -33.44 -25.65
CA LEU A 20 -0.56 -32.80 -24.55
C LEU A 20 0.39 -32.16 -23.53
N ILE A 21 1.46 -32.85 -23.14
CA ILE A 21 2.48 -32.30 -22.23
C ILE A 21 3.14 -31.06 -22.85
N LEU A 22 3.51 -31.11 -24.14
CA LEU A 22 4.11 -29.98 -24.84
C LEU A 22 3.15 -28.78 -24.90
N ILE A 23 1.86 -29.01 -25.14
CA ILE A 23 0.84 -27.95 -25.12
C ILE A 23 0.74 -27.32 -23.72
N ILE A 24 0.71 -28.12 -22.65
CA ILE A 24 0.66 -27.62 -21.27
C ILE A 24 1.90 -26.77 -20.95
N LEU A 25 3.09 -27.25 -21.32
CA LEU A 25 4.34 -26.51 -21.11
C LEU A 25 4.37 -25.20 -21.91
N PHE A 26 3.94 -25.24 -23.18
CA PHE A 26 3.85 -24.06 -24.01
C PHE A 26 2.86 -23.03 -23.46
N MET A 27 1.68 -23.47 -23.02
CA MET A 27 0.68 -22.61 -22.39
C MET A 27 1.21 -21.96 -21.10
N SER A 28 1.96 -22.70 -20.29
CA SER A 28 2.62 -22.16 -19.11
C SER A 28 3.65 -21.07 -19.48
N TYR A 29 4.48 -21.31 -20.49
CA TYR A 29 5.49 -20.36 -20.94
C TYR A 29 4.88 -19.12 -21.60
N TYR A 30 3.83 -19.31 -22.40
CA TYR A 30 3.08 -18.24 -23.06
C TYR A 30 2.49 -17.26 -22.05
N ARG A 31 1.94 -17.77 -20.94
CA ARG A 31 1.45 -16.94 -19.83
C ARG A 31 2.56 -16.03 -19.26
N THR A 32 3.76 -16.58 -19.02
CA THR A 32 4.90 -15.78 -18.53
C THR A 32 5.30 -14.68 -19.50
N ILE A 33 5.32 -14.96 -20.81
CA ILE A 33 5.64 -13.95 -21.83
C ILE A 33 4.62 -12.81 -21.81
N ILE A 34 3.32 -13.11 -21.75
CA ILE A 34 2.27 -12.10 -21.67
C ILE A 34 2.44 -11.23 -20.42
N THR A 35 2.73 -11.84 -19.27
CA THR A 35 2.98 -11.09 -18.04
C THR A 35 4.16 -10.13 -18.23
N ILE A 36 5.29 -10.57 -18.77
CA ILE A 36 6.45 -9.71 -19.05
C ILE A 36 6.06 -8.56 -20.00
N ALA A 37 5.33 -8.85 -21.07
CA ALA A 37 4.87 -7.84 -22.02
C ALA A 37 3.96 -6.80 -21.38
N ASN A 38 3.00 -7.23 -20.54
CA ASN A 38 2.08 -6.34 -19.83
C ASN A 38 2.82 -5.40 -18.85
N PHE A 39 3.94 -5.82 -18.29
CA PHE A 39 4.77 -4.98 -17.42
C PHE A 39 5.76 -4.07 -18.18
N ALA A 40 5.90 -4.17 -19.50
CA ALA A 40 6.84 -3.36 -20.26
C ALA A 40 6.54 -1.85 -20.13
N TYR A 41 5.28 -1.45 -20.34
CA TYR A 41 4.87 -0.04 -20.23
C TYR A 41 4.95 0.50 -18.79
N PRO A 42 4.38 -0.17 -17.76
CA PRO A 42 4.56 0.24 -16.36
C PRO A 42 6.03 0.42 -15.96
N ASN A 43 6.90 -0.51 -16.37
CA ASN A 43 8.32 -0.45 -16.06
C ASN A 43 9.01 0.72 -16.78
N ALA A 44 8.69 0.96 -18.05
CA ALA A 44 9.20 2.11 -18.79
C ALA A 44 8.76 3.42 -18.14
N LYS A 45 7.51 3.50 -17.69
CA LYS A 45 6.95 4.65 -16.99
C LYS A 45 7.63 4.89 -15.63
N LEU A 46 7.84 3.84 -14.82
CA LEU A 46 8.58 3.95 -13.57
C LEU A 46 10.02 4.44 -13.80
N LYS A 47 10.69 3.93 -14.83
CA LYS A 47 12.04 4.40 -15.20
C LYS A 47 12.03 5.87 -15.64
N ALA A 48 10.99 6.31 -16.35
CA ALA A 48 10.85 7.69 -16.80
C ALA A 48 10.50 8.66 -15.66
N ILE A 49 9.68 8.23 -14.68
CA ILE A 49 9.44 8.99 -13.44
C ILE A 49 10.75 9.17 -12.68
N GLY A 50 11.62 8.16 -12.70
CA GLY A 50 12.92 8.21 -12.03
C GLY A 50 12.80 8.16 -10.50
N ASN A 51 13.93 8.28 -9.84
CA ASN A 51 14.03 8.28 -8.38
C ASN A 51 15.24 9.11 -7.89
N PRO A 52 15.33 10.40 -8.29
CA PRO A 52 16.53 11.21 -8.11
C PRO A 52 17.00 11.21 -6.64
N PHE A 53 16.09 11.35 -5.69
CA PHE A 53 16.45 11.44 -4.27
C PHE A 53 16.62 10.10 -3.53
N ILE A 54 16.75 9.00 -4.28
CA ILE A 54 17.15 7.70 -3.73
C ILE A 54 18.63 7.42 -4.02
N ASN A 55 19.20 8.03 -5.06
CA ASN A 55 20.61 7.88 -5.34
C ASN A 55 21.46 8.55 -4.24
N LYS A 56 22.50 7.86 -3.77
CA LYS A 56 23.47 8.36 -2.79
C LYS A 56 24.07 9.69 -3.23
N GLU A 57 24.46 9.84 -4.50
CA GLU A 57 25.07 11.09 -4.97
C GLU A 57 24.11 12.27 -4.82
N GLN A 58 22.88 12.16 -5.34
CA GLN A 58 21.86 13.21 -5.26
C GLN A 58 21.41 13.46 -3.81
N LEU A 59 21.39 12.42 -2.96
CA LEU A 59 21.12 12.58 -1.53
C LEU A 59 22.24 13.36 -0.82
N LEU A 60 23.50 13.12 -1.17
CA LEU A 60 24.64 13.87 -0.63
C LEU A 60 24.58 15.32 -1.08
N GLU A 61 24.25 15.59 -2.34
CA GLU A 61 24.04 16.96 -2.83
C GLU A 61 22.94 17.70 -2.06
N LEU A 62 21.85 17.01 -1.68
CA LEU A 62 20.82 17.58 -0.82
C LEU A 62 21.36 17.85 0.60
N LEU A 63 22.14 16.94 1.18
CA LEU A 63 22.74 17.08 2.51
C LEU A 63 23.76 18.21 2.60
N GLU A 64 24.46 18.50 1.50
CA GLU A 64 25.42 19.62 1.40
C GLU A 64 24.72 20.99 1.27
N SER A 65 23.40 21.00 1.08
CA SER A 65 22.63 22.24 0.98
C SER A 65 22.66 23.01 2.29
N ARG A 66 22.92 24.31 2.21
CA ARG A 66 23.10 25.19 3.38
C ARG A 66 21.80 25.78 3.91
N SER A 67 20.70 25.58 3.19
CA SER A 67 19.39 26.12 3.55
C SER A 67 18.25 25.29 2.97
N VAL A 68 17.05 25.45 3.55
CA VAL A 68 15.82 24.85 3.02
C VAL A 68 15.53 25.36 1.60
N SER A 69 15.76 26.65 1.33
CA SER A 69 15.56 27.23 -0.01
C SER A 69 16.41 26.56 -1.07
N GLU A 70 17.67 26.23 -0.75
CA GLU A 70 18.56 25.51 -1.68
C GLU A 70 18.06 24.08 -1.94
N VAL A 71 17.60 23.38 -0.91
CA VAL A 71 16.95 22.06 -1.06
C VAL A 71 15.73 22.16 -1.97
N LEU A 72 14.89 23.17 -1.78
CA LEU A 72 13.70 23.38 -2.61
C LEU A 72 14.06 23.67 -4.06
N SER A 73 15.06 24.53 -4.32
CA SER A 73 15.50 24.80 -5.69
C SER A 73 16.02 23.54 -6.41
N LYS A 74 16.75 22.66 -5.69
CA LYS A 74 17.20 21.37 -6.24
C LYS A 74 16.02 20.44 -6.53
N ILE A 75 15.05 20.36 -5.61
CA ILE A 75 13.84 19.56 -5.76
C ILE A 75 12.97 20.06 -6.93
N GLU A 76 12.80 21.37 -7.07
CA GLU A 76 12.08 21.97 -8.20
C GLU A 76 12.79 21.76 -9.54
N GLY A 77 14.13 21.76 -9.54
CA GLY A 77 14.95 21.43 -10.71
C GLY A 77 14.70 20.01 -11.24
N GLU A 78 14.38 19.06 -10.35
CA GLU A 78 13.99 17.69 -10.69
C GLU A 78 12.49 17.55 -11.06
N GLY A 79 11.75 18.67 -11.17
CA GLY A 79 10.36 18.69 -11.62
C GLY A 79 9.30 18.61 -10.52
N TYR A 80 9.69 18.64 -9.24
CA TYR A 80 8.76 18.66 -8.11
C TYR A 80 8.32 20.09 -7.80
N LYS A 81 7.17 20.49 -8.35
CA LYS A 81 6.63 21.84 -8.15
C LYS A 81 6.13 22.05 -6.72
N ILE A 82 6.54 23.15 -6.09
CA ILE A 82 6.06 23.56 -4.77
C ILE A 82 5.02 24.68 -4.92
N GLU A 83 3.81 24.43 -4.44
CA GLU A 83 2.69 25.38 -4.51
C GLU A 83 2.53 26.11 -3.18
N ASN A 84 2.40 27.44 -3.23
CA ASN A 84 2.01 28.30 -2.09
C ASN A 84 2.89 28.14 -0.82
N GLY A 85 4.16 27.75 -0.97
CA GLY A 85 5.09 27.54 0.16
C GLY A 85 4.76 26.34 1.05
N ASN A 86 3.73 25.55 0.73
CA ASN A 86 3.39 24.35 1.50
C ASN A 86 4.10 23.13 0.90
N ILE A 87 5.34 22.93 1.36
CA ILE A 87 6.25 21.91 0.84
C ILE A 87 5.66 20.51 1.00
N GLU A 88 5.22 20.16 2.21
CA GLU A 88 4.67 18.83 2.52
C GLU A 88 3.44 18.53 1.66
N TYR A 89 2.48 19.47 1.58
CA TYR A 89 1.30 19.32 0.74
C TYR A 89 1.64 19.12 -0.74
N SER A 90 2.60 19.90 -1.27
CA SER A 90 2.98 19.84 -2.67
C SER A 90 3.65 18.50 -3.01
N LEU A 91 4.53 18.01 -2.13
CA LEU A 91 5.19 16.73 -2.30
C LEU A 91 4.20 15.56 -2.16
N ASP A 92 3.28 15.61 -1.20
CA ASP A 92 2.22 14.60 -1.06
C ASP A 92 1.29 14.59 -2.28
N LYS A 93 0.92 15.77 -2.80
CA LYS A 93 0.10 15.92 -4.02
C LYS A 93 0.79 15.30 -5.21
N ASN A 94 2.09 15.57 -5.38
CA ASN A 94 2.90 14.98 -6.44
C ASN A 94 2.95 13.45 -6.30
N LEU A 95 3.26 12.94 -5.11
CA LEU A 95 3.36 11.51 -4.84
C LEU A 95 2.03 10.78 -5.07
N ILE A 96 0.92 11.31 -4.54
CA ILE A 96 -0.42 10.73 -4.73
C ILE A 96 -0.80 10.76 -6.21
N GLY A 97 -0.52 11.87 -6.92
CA GLY A 97 -0.75 11.99 -8.36
C GLY A 97 0.01 10.92 -9.14
N GLN A 98 1.32 10.80 -8.91
CA GLN A 98 2.15 9.77 -9.55
C GLN A 98 1.66 8.36 -9.22
N MET A 99 1.28 8.10 -7.98
CA MET A 99 0.75 6.78 -7.60
C MET A 99 -0.56 6.46 -8.32
N LYS A 100 -1.53 7.39 -8.39
CA LYS A 100 -2.77 7.18 -9.15
C LYS A 100 -2.48 6.88 -10.62
N THR A 101 -1.59 7.67 -11.22
CA THR A 101 -1.17 7.53 -12.61
C THR A 101 -0.42 6.21 -12.85
N LEU A 102 0.34 5.72 -11.88
CA LEU A 102 1.00 4.41 -11.92
C LEU A 102 -0.01 3.26 -11.79
N THR A 103 -0.91 3.33 -10.82
CA THR A 103 -1.97 2.35 -10.60
C THR A 103 -2.81 2.14 -11.86
N ASN A 104 -3.17 3.23 -12.55
CA ASN A 104 -3.94 3.17 -13.80
C ASN A 104 -3.18 2.54 -14.98
N SER A 105 -1.85 2.45 -14.90
CA SER A 105 -1.05 1.74 -15.91
C SER A 105 -0.78 0.29 -15.58
N MET A 106 -1.05 -0.16 -14.35
CA MET A 106 -0.74 -1.53 -13.93
C MET A 106 -1.62 -2.57 -14.63
N PRO A 107 -1.08 -3.76 -14.95
CA PRO A 107 -1.88 -4.86 -15.47
C PRO A 107 -3.00 -5.23 -14.50
N GLU A 108 -4.17 -5.61 -15.04
CA GLU A 108 -5.35 -5.97 -14.23
C GLU A 108 -5.04 -7.06 -13.19
N GLY A 109 -4.17 -8.02 -13.53
CA GLY A 109 -3.72 -9.07 -12.63
C GLY A 109 -2.94 -8.62 -11.39
N VAL A 110 -2.51 -7.36 -11.28
CA VAL A 110 -1.86 -6.81 -10.06
C VAL A 110 -2.50 -5.51 -9.58
N ARG A 111 -3.30 -4.86 -10.41
CA ARG A 111 -3.95 -3.58 -10.13
C ARG A 111 -4.69 -3.55 -8.78
N PRO A 112 -5.41 -4.61 -8.33
CA PRO A 112 -6.05 -4.63 -7.01
C PRO A 112 -5.09 -4.34 -5.85
N LEU A 113 -3.83 -4.78 -5.93
CA LEU A 113 -2.83 -4.50 -4.90
C LEU A 113 -2.46 -3.02 -4.85
N PHE A 114 -2.22 -2.40 -6.01
CA PHE A 114 -1.90 -0.97 -6.11
C PHE A 114 -3.09 -0.12 -5.66
N ASP A 115 -4.30 -0.54 -6.02
CA ASP A 115 -5.54 0.06 -5.59
C ASP A 115 -5.76 0.01 -4.08
N ALA A 116 -5.39 -1.11 -3.44
CA ALA A 116 -5.44 -1.24 -1.99
C ALA A 116 -4.30 -0.46 -1.30
N TYR A 117 -3.14 -0.33 -1.95
CA TYR A 117 -2.04 0.48 -1.45
C TYR A 117 -2.39 1.98 -1.37
N LEU A 118 -3.28 2.48 -2.25
CA LEU A 118 -3.80 3.85 -2.16
C LEU A 118 -4.55 4.13 -0.85
N THR A 119 -5.19 3.11 -0.25
CA THR A 119 -5.88 3.24 1.04
C THR A 119 -4.94 3.68 2.17
N LYS A 120 -3.64 3.36 2.08
CA LYS A 120 -2.63 3.86 3.01
C LYS A 120 -2.54 5.39 3.00
N PHE A 121 -2.67 6.01 1.83
CA PHE A 121 -2.63 7.47 1.69
C PHE A 121 -3.94 8.10 2.16
N ASP A 122 -5.09 7.46 1.88
CA ASP A 122 -6.38 7.84 2.48
C ASP A 122 -6.27 7.88 4.02
N VAL A 123 -5.79 6.78 4.64
CA VAL A 123 -5.63 6.67 6.09
C VAL A 123 -4.65 7.69 6.66
N ASN A 124 -3.53 7.93 5.99
CA ASN A 124 -2.56 8.93 6.44
C ASN A 124 -3.17 10.34 6.50
N HIS A 125 -3.94 10.70 5.47
CA HIS A 125 -4.64 11.98 5.42
C HIS A 125 -5.77 12.06 6.43
N LEU A 126 -6.51 10.97 6.64
CA LEU A 126 -7.53 10.89 7.67
C LEU A 126 -6.95 11.09 9.09
N LYS A 127 -5.82 10.45 9.40
CA LYS A 127 -5.10 10.68 10.67
C LYS A 127 -4.63 12.14 10.81
N LYS A 128 -4.25 12.79 9.70
CA LYS A 128 -3.90 14.22 9.69
C LYS A 128 -5.10 15.08 10.08
N ILE A 129 -6.29 14.81 9.54
CA ILE A 129 -7.54 15.47 9.93
C ILE A 129 -7.81 15.26 11.43
N ILE A 130 -7.78 14.02 11.93
CA ILE A 130 -8.03 13.69 13.34
C ILE A 130 -7.09 14.47 14.27
N ARG A 131 -5.78 14.49 13.97
CA ARG A 131 -4.79 15.22 14.77
C ARG A 131 -5.02 16.73 14.77
N MET A 132 -5.36 17.31 13.62
CA MET A 132 -5.65 18.73 13.51
C MET A 132 -6.93 19.10 14.25
N LYS A 133 -7.96 18.25 14.18
CA LYS A 133 -9.21 18.46 14.90
C LYS A 133 -9.02 18.40 16.42
N ASN A 134 -8.25 17.44 16.91
CA ASN A 134 -7.87 17.36 18.32
C ASN A 134 -7.08 18.58 18.82
N ARG A 135 -6.45 19.34 17.92
CA ARG A 135 -5.72 20.59 18.24
C ARG A 135 -6.58 21.84 18.07
N GLY A 136 -7.85 21.71 17.69
CA GLY A 136 -8.73 22.84 17.42
C GLY A 136 -8.33 23.64 16.18
N VAL A 137 -7.69 23.02 15.19
CA VAL A 137 -7.37 23.68 13.92
C VAL A 137 -8.65 23.95 13.14
N GLU A 138 -8.78 25.17 12.63
CA GLU A 138 -9.95 25.62 11.86
C GLU A 138 -10.12 24.88 10.54
N LYS A 139 -11.38 24.77 10.10
CA LYS A 139 -11.78 24.03 8.88
C LYS A 139 -10.93 24.43 7.67
N ASP A 140 -10.83 25.72 7.38
CA ASP A 140 -10.13 26.22 6.19
C ASP A 140 -8.65 25.84 6.18
N GLU A 141 -8.02 25.75 7.35
CA GLU A 141 -6.63 25.33 7.48
C GLU A 141 -6.49 23.81 7.26
N ILE A 142 -7.45 23.00 7.74
CA ILE A 142 -7.51 21.57 7.46
C ILE A 142 -7.61 21.32 5.95
N LEU A 143 -8.51 22.02 5.26
CA LEU A 143 -8.73 21.88 3.82
C LEU A 143 -7.48 22.23 3.00
N ARG A 144 -6.63 23.15 3.48
CA ARG A 144 -5.36 23.52 2.82
C ARG A 144 -4.22 22.54 3.06
N LYS A 145 -4.38 21.58 3.98
CA LYS A 145 -3.31 20.67 4.43
C LYS A 145 -3.57 19.20 4.10
N VAL A 146 -4.76 18.88 3.61
CA VAL A 146 -5.21 17.51 3.36
C VAL A 146 -5.59 17.35 1.89
N LEU A 147 -5.29 16.18 1.33
CA LEU A 147 -5.50 15.86 -0.08
C LEU A 147 -6.55 14.75 -0.24
N PRO A 148 -7.43 14.87 -1.24
CA PRO A 148 -8.26 13.75 -1.65
C PRO A 148 -7.41 12.68 -2.34
N VAL A 149 -7.60 11.43 -1.95
CA VAL A 149 -6.84 10.31 -2.49
C VAL A 149 -7.77 9.40 -3.29
N LYS A 150 -8.39 8.40 -2.67
CA LYS A 150 -9.26 7.46 -3.38
C LYS A 150 -10.63 7.41 -2.73
N ASN A 151 -10.68 6.94 -1.50
CA ASN A 151 -11.93 6.84 -0.75
C ASN A 151 -12.13 8.06 0.16
N LEU A 152 -11.06 8.76 0.52
CA LEU A 152 -11.11 10.06 1.15
C LEU A 152 -11.32 11.12 0.05
N THR A 153 -12.58 11.43 -0.25
CA THR A 153 -12.96 12.40 -1.27
C THR A 153 -12.92 13.84 -0.73
N SER A 154 -12.98 14.84 -1.62
CA SER A 154 -13.00 16.24 -1.21
C SER A 154 -14.24 16.57 -0.36
N GLU A 155 -15.38 15.99 -0.69
CA GLU A 155 -16.64 16.13 0.04
C GLU A 155 -16.48 15.55 1.45
N LEU A 156 -15.98 14.30 1.55
CA LEU A 156 -15.74 13.67 2.84
C LEU A 156 -14.72 14.45 3.68
N ILE A 157 -13.66 14.99 3.07
CA ILE A 157 -12.70 15.85 3.81
C ILE A 157 -13.40 17.09 4.38
N SER A 158 -14.26 17.74 3.60
CA SER A 158 -15.03 18.90 4.05
C SER A 158 -15.95 18.53 5.22
N ASP A 159 -16.69 17.44 5.09
CA ASP A 159 -17.60 16.95 6.12
C ASP A 159 -16.85 16.62 7.42
N LEU A 160 -15.71 15.93 7.34
CA LEU A 160 -14.90 15.60 8.51
C LEU A 160 -14.27 16.85 9.15
N ALA A 161 -13.89 17.86 8.36
CA ALA A 161 -13.37 19.12 8.89
C ALA A 161 -14.43 19.89 9.69
N ASP A 162 -15.70 19.83 9.24
CA ASP A 162 -16.87 20.44 9.88
C ASP A 162 -17.37 19.70 11.12
N ALA A 163 -17.03 18.42 11.29
CA ALA A 163 -17.45 17.62 12.44
C ALA A 163 -17.19 18.35 13.76
N LYS A 164 -18.08 18.26 14.75
CA LYS A 164 -17.91 19.00 16.02
C LYS A 164 -16.68 18.54 16.81
N ASP A 165 -16.50 17.23 16.87
CA ASP A 165 -15.48 16.54 17.64
C ASP A 165 -15.09 15.22 16.95
N VAL A 166 -14.11 14.52 17.51
CA VAL A 166 -13.63 13.25 16.95
C VAL A 166 -14.69 12.15 17.03
N GLU A 167 -15.58 12.16 18.01
CA GLU A 167 -16.66 11.17 18.13
C GLU A 167 -17.67 11.30 16.99
N THR A 168 -18.06 12.54 16.69
CA THR A 168 -18.88 12.89 15.52
C THR A 168 -18.17 12.45 14.24
N MET A 169 -16.87 12.73 14.12
CA MET A 169 -16.08 12.33 12.96
C MET A 169 -16.05 10.80 12.76
N VAL A 170 -15.86 10.04 13.83
CA VAL A 170 -15.89 8.56 13.79
C VAL A 170 -17.28 8.06 13.37
N SER A 171 -18.35 8.69 13.86
CA SER A 171 -19.72 8.34 13.47
C SER A 171 -19.96 8.56 11.98
N MET A 172 -19.46 9.66 11.42
CA MET A 172 -19.51 9.92 9.98
C MET A 172 -18.72 8.88 9.18
N LEU A 173 -17.52 8.50 9.64
CA LEU A 173 -16.69 7.51 8.97
C LEU A 173 -17.30 6.11 8.94
N LYS A 174 -18.14 5.75 9.92
CA LYS A 174 -18.89 4.49 9.93
C LYS A 174 -19.88 4.36 8.77
N GLU A 175 -20.32 5.48 8.20
CA GLU A 175 -21.21 5.51 7.02
C GLU A 175 -20.44 5.54 5.69
N THR A 176 -19.12 5.31 5.72
CA THR A 176 -18.25 5.40 4.53
C THR A 176 -17.49 4.10 4.27
N TYR A 177 -16.62 4.11 3.25
CA TYR A 177 -15.68 3.03 2.96
C TYR A 177 -14.76 2.67 4.16
N PHE A 178 -14.61 3.57 5.13
CA PHE A 178 -13.78 3.38 6.32
C PHE A 178 -14.50 2.64 7.46
N ASN A 179 -15.77 2.24 7.30
CA ASN A 179 -16.55 1.56 8.34
C ASN A 179 -15.83 0.36 8.96
N ASP A 180 -15.20 -0.49 8.14
CA ASP A 180 -14.52 -1.69 8.65
C ASP A 180 -13.39 -1.35 9.64
N ALA A 181 -12.85 -0.12 9.63
CA ALA A 181 -11.85 0.31 10.61
C ALA A 181 -12.43 0.48 12.02
N PHE A 182 -13.75 0.66 12.16
CA PHE A 182 -14.42 1.05 13.40
C PHE A 182 -15.43 0.00 13.90
N LYS A 183 -15.40 -1.22 13.35
CA LYS A 183 -16.31 -2.32 13.74
C LYS A 183 -16.07 -2.85 15.15
N THR A 184 -14.87 -2.67 15.70
CA THR A 184 -14.56 -3.03 17.09
C THR A 184 -14.90 -1.84 17.98
N GLU A 185 -15.76 -2.04 18.98
CA GLU A 185 -16.42 -0.95 19.73
C GLU A 185 -15.49 -0.14 20.65
N GLU A 186 -14.27 -0.60 20.92
CA GLU A 186 -13.31 0.14 21.74
C GLU A 186 -12.50 1.16 20.92
N HIS A 187 -13.07 2.34 20.71
CA HIS A 187 -12.41 3.50 20.07
C HIS A 187 -11.41 4.23 20.99
N ASN A 188 -11.26 3.78 22.23
CA ASN A 188 -10.63 4.52 23.33
C ASN A 188 -9.13 4.77 23.11
N GLY A 189 -8.79 5.84 22.39
CA GLY A 189 -7.41 6.36 22.28
C GLY A 189 -6.53 5.71 21.20
N PHE A 190 -7.02 4.67 20.50
CA PHE A 190 -6.24 3.90 19.53
C PHE A 190 -6.66 4.10 18.06
N LEU A 191 -7.44 5.16 17.77
CA LEU A 191 -7.99 5.43 16.43
C LEU A 191 -6.95 5.34 15.30
N GLU A 192 -5.76 5.88 15.52
CA GLU A 192 -4.70 5.83 14.50
C GLU A 192 -4.19 4.41 14.25
N LEU A 193 -4.11 3.56 15.28
CA LEU A 193 -3.71 2.15 15.15
C LEU A 193 -4.81 1.33 14.46
N MET A 194 -6.08 1.61 14.76
CA MET A 194 -7.22 0.99 14.08
C MET A 194 -7.20 1.30 12.58
N LEU A 195 -6.98 2.56 12.21
CA LEU A 195 -6.86 2.98 10.82
C LEU A 195 -5.64 2.36 10.12
N ASP A 196 -4.49 2.29 10.80
CA ASP A 196 -3.30 1.63 10.27
C ASP A 196 -3.60 0.13 9.99
N LYS A 197 -4.21 -0.58 10.95
CA LYS A 197 -4.63 -1.99 10.83
C LYS A 197 -5.60 -2.18 9.67
N TYR A 198 -6.60 -1.31 9.55
CA TYR A 198 -7.54 -1.32 8.44
C TYR A 198 -6.85 -1.19 7.07
N ALA A 199 -5.92 -0.23 6.91
CA ALA A 199 -5.19 -0.07 5.65
C ALA A 199 -4.39 -1.33 5.29
N TYR A 200 -3.77 -1.96 6.29
CA TYR A 200 -3.06 -3.22 6.07
C TYR A 200 -4.01 -4.36 5.70
N GLU A 201 -5.15 -4.53 6.37
CA GLU A 201 -6.09 -5.60 6.03
C GLU A 201 -6.65 -5.46 4.61
N LYS A 202 -6.86 -4.22 4.12
CA LYS A 202 -7.20 -3.99 2.71
C LYS A 202 -6.06 -4.42 1.78
N LEU A 203 -4.80 -4.11 2.11
CA LEU A 203 -3.64 -4.53 1.34
C LEU A 203 -3.46 -6.06 1.34
N ARG A 204 -3.62 -6.70 2.51
CA ARG A 204 -3.55 -8.15 2.69
C ARG A 204 -4.65 -8.86 1.89
N SER A 205 -5.89 -8.36 1.96
CA SER A 205 -7.02 -8.92 1.21
C SER A 205 -6.83 -8.83 -0.30
N ALA A 206 -6.14 -7.79 -0.78
CA ALA A 206 -5.85 -7.62 -2.21
C ALA A 206 -4.89 -8.69 -2.76
N THR A 207 -4.08 -9.33 -1.91
CA THR A 207 -3.18 -10.42 -2.33
C THR A 207 -3.93 -11.65 -2.87
N LEU A 208 -5.20 -11.83 -2.49
CA LEU A 208 -6.04 -12.92 -2.98
C LEU A 208 -6.59 -12.66 -4.39
N LYS A 209 -6.43 -11.43 -4.90
CA LYS A 209 -6.99 -10.97 -6.17
C LYS A 209 -5.93 -10.77 -7.25
N VAL A 210 -4.69 -11.21 -7.00
CA VAL A 210 -3.59 -11.05 -7.96
C VAL A 210 -3.32 -12.34 -8.73
N ASP A 211 -2.79 -12.19 -9.94
CA ASP A 211 -2.42 -13.32 -10.78
C ASP A 211 -1.30 -14.15 -10.14
N VAL A 212 -1.33 -15.46 -10.38
CA VAL A 212 -0.36 -16.43 -9.86
C VAL A 212 1.08 -16.05 -10.20
N ASP A 213 1.31 -15.48 -11.40
CA ASP A 213 2.66 -15.12 -11.87
C ASP A 213 3.29 -13.98 -11.04
N VAL A 214 2.48 -13.10 -10.46
CA VAL A 214 2.95 -11.99 -9.61
C VAL A 214 2.81 -12.27 -8.12
N ALA A 215 2.02 -13.30 -7.75
CA ALA A 215 1.67 -13.63 -6.37
C ALA A 215 2.90 -13.76 -5.46
N ARG A 216 3.99 -14.34 -5.95
CA ARG A 216 5.25 -14.43 -5.17
C ARG A 216 5.79 -13.06 -4.81
N ALA A 217 5.95 -12.16 -5.79
CA ALA A 217 6.46 -10.81 -5.57
C ALA A 217 5.55 -10.00 -4.63
N VAL A 218 4.24 -10.11 -4.83
CA VAL A 218 3.22 -9.50 -3.98
C VAL A 218 3.31 -10.00 -2.54
N SER A 219 3.39 -11.32 -2.34
CA SER A 219 3.55 -11.93 -1.02
C SER A 219 4.84 -11.45 -0.32
N MET A 220 5.95 -11.31 -1.06
CA MET A 220 7.19 -10.78 -0.49
C MET A 220 7.03 -9.34 0.00
N PHE A 221 6.37 -8.50 -0.81
CA PHE A 221 6.13 -7.11 -0.47
C PHE A 221 5.20 -6.97 0.74
N VAL A 222 4.04 -7.63 0.72
CA VAL A 222 3.04 -7.53 1.80
C VAL A 222 3.57 -8.14 3.10
N GLY A 223 4.28 -9.28 3.04
CA GLY A 223 4.89 -9.87 4.23
C GLY A 223 5.94 -8.95 4.88
N ARG A 224 6.79 -8.30 4.08
CA ARG A 224 7.77 -7.33 4.61
C ARG A 224 7.09 -6.05 5.10
N TYR A 225 6.01 -5.63 4.46
CA TYR A 225 5.18 -4.52 4.94
C TYR A 225 4.57 -4.84 6.31
N ALA A 226 4.08 -6.07 6.50
CA ALA A 226 3.59 -6.57 7.78
C ALA A 226 4.67 -6.52 8.87
N ASP A 227 5.89 -6.99 8.55
CA ASP A 227 7.02 -6.92 9.48
C ASP A 227 7.30 -5.47 9.93
N ILE A 228 7.42 -4.54 8.97
CA ILE A 228 7.66 -3.12 9.26
C ILE A 228 6.54 -2.53 10.11
N MET A 229 5.29 -2.89 9.83
CA MET A 229 4.14 -2.40 10.57
C MET A 229 4.12 -2.93 12.00
N ASN A 230 4.34 -4.23 12.20
CA ASN A 230 4.45 -4.84 13.51
C ASN A 230 5.56 -4.18 14.34
N LEU A 231 6.75 -3.93 13.76
CA LEU A 231 7.84 -3.22 14.45
C LEU A 231 7.42 -1.79 14.85
N LYS A 232 6.75 -1.06 13.96
CA LYS A 232 6.25 0.28 14.27
C LYS A 232 5.23 0.27 15.41
N ILE A 233 4.33 -0.71 15.43
CA ILE A 233 3.33 -0.88 16.48
C ILE A 233 4.04 -1.20 17.80
N LEU A 234 4.94 -2.19 17.83
CA LEU A 234 5.72 -2.55 19.01
C LEU A 234 6.45 -1.34 19.61
N ILE A 235 7.17 -0.57 18.78
CA ILE A 235 7.93 0.61 19.23
C ILE A 235 7.00 1.72 19.75
N ARG A 236 5.90 2.01 19.04
CA ARG A 236 4.96 3.06 19.45
C ARG A 236 4.23 2.69 20.72
N SER A 237 3.71 1.47 20.81
CA SER A 237 2.98 0.98 21.97
C SER A 237 3.84 1.02 23.23
N ARG A 238 5.12 0.63 23.14
CA ARG A 238 6.08 0.80 24.23
C ARG A 238 6.27 2.25 24.63
N LYS A 239 6.50 3.14 23.66
CA LYS A 239 6.66 4.58 23.92
C LYS A 239 5.42 5.19 24.61
N MET A 240 4.23 4.66 24.33
CA MET A 240 2.96 5.15 24.87
C MET A 240 2.53 4.40 26.14
N GLY A 241 3.29 3.42 26.61
CA GLY A 241 2.99 2.66 27.83
C GLY A 241 1.77 1.74 27.72
N TYR A 242 1.46 1.25 26.51
CA TYR A 242 0.33 0.33 26.31
C TYR A 242 0.63 -1.07 26.86
N SER A 243 -0.39 -1.73 27.41
CA SER A 243 -0.26 -3.12 27.85
C SER A 243 -0.05 -4.08 26.67
N SER A 244 0.53 -5.26 26.95
CA SER A 244 0.73 -6.30 25.94
C SER A 244 -0.58 -6.71 25.27
N ASP A 245 -1.66 -6.87 26.04
CA ASP A 245 -2.97 -7.29 25.53
C ASP A 245 -3.52 -6.32 24.49
N VAL A 246 -3.41 -5.02 24.76
CA VAL A 246 -3.84 -3.96 23.83
C VAL A 246 -2.95 -3.95 22.60
N LEU A 247 -1.63 -4.05 22.78
CA LEU A 247 -0.66 -4.07 21.68
C LEU A 247 -0.92 -5.23 20.72
N GLU A 248 -1.12 -6.44 21.24
CA GLU A 248 -1.35 -7.65 20.45
C GLU A 248 -2.61 -7.56 19.60
N THR A 249 -3.64 -6.85 20.09
CA THR A 249 -4.85 -6.56 19.33
C THR A 249 -4.57 -5.79 18.04
N PHE A 250 -3.50 -4.99 17.98
CA PHE A 250 -3.15 -4.19 16.80
C PHE A 250 -2.10 -4.85 15.88
N LEU A 251 -1.40 -5.88 16.34
CA LEU A 251 -0.48 -6.62 15.49
C LEU A 251 -1.22 -7.17 14.27
N VAL A 252 -0.50 -7.23 13.15
CA VAL A 252 -1.06 -7.63 11.85
C VAL A 252 -0.76 -9.09 11.49
N GLY A 253 -0.38 -9.87 12.49
CA GLY A 253 -0.02 -11.29 12.36
C GLY A 253 1.34 -11.52 11.74
N LYS A 254 1.58 -12.76 11.29
CA LYS A 254 2.82 -13.19 10.65
C LYS A 254 3.21 -12.31 9.47
N GLY A 255 4.46 -11.83 9.49
CA GLY A 255 5.09 -11.20 8.34
C GLY A 255 5.99 -12.16 7.57
N ARG A 256 6.99 -11.63 6.86
CA ARG A 256 7.93 -12.44 6.09
C ARG A 256 9.04 -12.98 6.98
N GLU A 257 9.65 -12.10 7.76
CA GLU A 257 10.81 -12.39 8.61
C GLU A 257 10.40 -12.64 10.07
N MET A 258 9.23 -12.13 10.49
CA MET A 258 8.74 -12.29 11.86
C MET A 258 7.54 -13.24 11.94
N ALA A 259 7.74 -14.32 12.67
CA ALA A 259 6.68 -15.25 13.05
C ALA A 259 5.89 -14.71 14.26
N GLU A 260 4.65 -15.19 14.41
CA GLU A 260 3.72 -14.72 15.46
C GLU A 260 4.26 -14.92 16.88
N TRP A 261 4.90 -16.07 17.15
CA TRP A 261 5.50 -16.34 18.46
C TRP A 261 6.57 -15.31 18.84
N LYS A 262 7.35 -14.84 17.86
CA LYS A 262 8.39 -13.82 18.09
C LYS A 262 7.76 -12.45 18.33
N LEU A 263 6.66 -12.13 17.66
CA LEU A 263 5.93 -10.90 17.91
C LEU A 263 5.33 -10.89 19.32
N HIS A 264 4.80 -12.02 19.78
CA HIS A 264 4.32 -12.22 21.15
C HIS A 264 5.45 -12.12 22.19
N GLU A 265 6.61 -12.74 21.93
CA GLU A 265 7.77 -12.56 22.80
C GLU A 265 8.17 -11.07 22.92
N MET A 266 8.15 -10.35 21.79
CA MET A 266 8.47 -8.93 21.75
C MET A 266 7.40 -8.02 22.35
N SER A 267 6.13 -8.43 22.42
CA SER A 267 5.07 -7.67 23.12
C SER A 267 5.22 -7.79 24.64
N LEU A 268 5.71 -8.93 25.12
CA LEU A 268 5.95 -9.20 26.54
C LEU A 268 7.26 -8.61 27.08
N ALA A 269 8.29 -8.50 26.24
CA ALA A 269 9.59 -7.98 26.66
C ALA A 269 9.43 -6.54 27.17
N THR A 270 9.67 -6.30 28.47
CA THR A 270 9.49 -4.98 29.11
C THR A 270 10.58 -4.01 28.68
#